data_AF-K0RJA4-F1
#
_entry.id   AF-K0RJA4-F1
#
_cell.length_a   1.000
_cell.length_b   1.000
_cell.length_c   1.000
_cell.angle_alpha   90.00
_cell.angle_beta   90.00
_cell.angle_gamma   90.00
#
_symmetry.space_group_name_H-M   'P 1'
#
loop_
_entity.id
_entity.type
_entity.pdbx_description
1 polymer ?
#
loop_
_entity_poly.entity_id
_entity_poly.type
_entity_poly.pdbx_seq_one_letter_code
_entity_poly.pdbx_strand_id
1 'polypeptide(L)'
;MLTAPPEIPRQSTVVSFMNHIAGEGYFTKTALFPDAPAMEICFNSLSLCFPGVEEEGSERALAIDLLLRFLRNVFVRDSNEEGGKWFNQRRSNEVVICSMIHLLELLGTYSDMNVVNRRATRMGNKLVQGNRRDVVKFVAKRLPCTCLKELHRAARKKLAKVGACFGCGKKNSQIRVVRLHGLHDG
;
A
#
# COMPACT_ATOMS: atom_id res chain seq x y z
N MET A 1 0.41 -0.64 -24.16
CA MET A 1 -0.41 0.57 -24.37
C MET A 1 -0.43 1.33 -23.05
N LEU A 2 0.15 2.52 -22.99
CA LEU A 2 0.00 3.44 -21.87
C LEU A 2 -1.29 4.20 -22.14
N THR A 3 -2.36 3.88 -21.43
CA THR A 3 -3.58 4.69 -21.41
C THR A 3 -3.21 6.11 -20.98
N ALA A 4 -3.77 7.11 -21.65
CA ALA A 4 -3.61 8.50 -21.27
C ALA A 4 -4.01 8.68 -19.79
N PRO A 5 -3.33 9.54 -19.02
CA PRO A 5 -3.72 9.81 -17.65
C PRO A 5 -5.19 10.25 -17.61
N PRO A 6 -6.00 9.76 -16.65
CA PRO A 6 -7.37 10.19 -16.51
C PRO A 6 -7.41 11.71 -16.27
N GLU A 7 -8.32 12.39 -16.97
CA GLU A 7 -8.58 13.81 -16.77
C GLU A 7 -9.28 13.99 -15.42
N ILE A 8 -8.77 14.88 -14.57
CA ILE A 8 -9.29 15.07 -13.21
C ILE A 8 -10.39 16.15 -13.29
N PRO A 9 -11.66 15.81 -13.00
CA PRO A 9 -12.72 16.82 -13.01
C PRO A 9 -12.51 17.81 -11.85
N ARG A 10 -12.69 19.11 -12.12
CA ARG A 10 -12.48 20.16 -11.09
C ARG A 10 -13.48 20.11 -9.92
N GLN A 11 -14.63 19.50 -10.13
CA GLN A 11 -15.67 19.26 -9.11
C GLN A 11 -15.97 17.77 -9.06
N SER A 12 -15.10 17.02 -8.40
CA SER A 12 -15.22 15.56 -8.27
C SER A 12 -14.95 15.18 -6.82
N THR A 13 -15.70 14.19 -6.31
CA THR A 13 -15.58 13.71 -4.92
C THR A 13 -14.17 13.21 -4.66
N VAL A 14 -13.52 12.63 -5.68
CA VAL A 14 -12.12 12.20 -5.64
C VAL A 14 -11.19 13.36 -5.32
N VAL A 15 -11.44 14.55 -5.87
CA VAL A 15 -10.56 15.72 -5.65
C VAL A 15 -10.67 16.18 -4.21
N SER A 16 -11.90 16.24 -3.69
CA SER A 16 -12.15 16.55 -2.28
C SER A 16 -11.49 15.53 -1.36
N PHE A 17 -11.61 14.23 -1.68
CA PHE A 17 -10.94 13.16 -0.95
C PHE A 17 -9.41 13.31 -0.97
N MET A 18 -8.82 13.52 -2.15
CA MET A 18 -7.37 13.68 -2.31
C MET A 18 -6.84 14.92 -1.59
N ASN A 19 -7.59 16.02 -1.60
CA ASN A 19 -7.24 17.24 -0.86
C ASN A 19 -7.34 17.02 0.66
N HIS A 20 -8.35 16.29 1.13
CA HIS A 20 -8.50 15.96 2.54
C HIS A 20 -7.30 15.15 3.05
N ILE A 21 -6.95 14.04 2.40
CA ILE A 21 -5.79 13.23 2.82
C ILE A 21 -4.46 13.98 2.63
N ALA A 22 -4.38 14.92 1.68
CA ALA A 22 -3.23 15.82 1.57
C ALA A 22 -3.14 16.77 2.79
N GLY A 23 -4.25 17.37 3.19
CA GLY A 23 -4.36 18.24 4.37
C GLY A 23 -4.01 17.53 5.68
N GLU A 24 -4.38 16.26 5.80
CA GLU A 24 -3.99 15.38 6.92
C GLU A 24 -2.50 14.98 6.88
N GLY A 25 -1.75 15.37 5.86
CA GLY A 25 -0.30 15.16 5.78
C GLY A 25 0.11 13.77 5.32
N TYR A 26 -0.77 13.01 4.65
CA TYR A 26 -0.44 11.67 4.17
C TYR A 26 0.69 11.70 3.15
N PHE A 27 0.66 12.68 2.24
CA PHE A 27 1.63 12.79 1.16
C PHE A 27 2.97 13.38 1.57
N THR A 28 3.00 14.16 2.65
CA THR A 28 4.18 14.82 3.20
C THR A 28 4.90 14.00 4.27
N LYS A 29 4.40 12.79 4.60
CA LYS A 29 4.91 11.96 5.70
C LYS A 29 4.77 12.62 7.09
N THR A 30 3.90 13.62 7.21
CA THR A 30 3.67 14.36 8.47
C THR A 30 2.45 13.86 9.23
N ALA A 31 1.58 13.07 8.59
CA ALA A 31 0.44 12.45 9.27
C ALA A 31 0.90 11.63 10.49
N LEU A 32 0.32 11.94 11.65
CA LEU A 32 0.53 11.19 12.88
C LEU A 32 -0.67 10.25 13.06
N PHE A 33 -0.36 8.97 13.29
CA PHE A 33 -1.36 7.96 13.61
C PHE A 33 -1.11 7.46 15.03
N PRO A 34 -1.49 8.24 16.06
CA PRO A 34 -1.35 7.82 17.44
C PRO A 34 -2.32 6.66 17.70
N ASP A 35 -1.77 5.45 17.79
CA ASP A 35 -2.38 4.21 18.29
C ASP A 35 -3.67 3.69 17.62
N ALA A 36 -4.28 4.43 16.71
CA ALA A 36 -5.43 3.99 15.93
C ALA A 36 -5.01 2.95 14.87
N PRO A 37 -5.75 1.83 14.71
CA PRO A 37 -5.54 0.91 13.61
C PRO A 37 -5.63 1.66 12.29
N ALA A 38 -4.61 1.55 11.44
CA ALA A 38 -4.59 2.19 10.11
C ALA A 38 -5.89 2.00 9.30
N MET A 39 -6.56 0.86 9.52
CA MET A 39 -7.85 0.56 8.89
C MET A 39 -9.00 1.42 9.37
N GLU A 40 -9.09 1.73 10.67
CA GLU A 40 -10.14 2.60 11.21
C GLU A 40 -10.07 3.98 10.57
N ILE A 41 -8.85 4.49 10.42
CA ILE A 41 -8.60 5.76 9.75
C ILE A 41 -9.02 5.70 8.28
N CYS A 42 -8.74 4.60 7.58
CA CYS A 42 -9.16 4.40 6.19
C CYS A 42 -10.69 4.37 6.07
N PHE A 43 -11.40 3.65 6.95
CA PHE A 43 -12.85 3.57 6.95
C PHE A 43 -13.50 4.92 7.26
N ASN A 44 -13.01 5.62 8.28
CA ASN A 44 -13.53 6.94 8.63
C ASN A 44 -13.30 7.94 7.50
N SER A 45 -12.10 7.94 6.90
CA SER A 45 -11.81 8.82 5.78
C SER A 45 -12.69 8.50 4.56
N LEU A 46 -12.88 7.24 4.21
CA LEU A 46 -13.57 6.86 2.96
C LEU A 46 -15.10 6.79 3.12
N SER A 47 -15.59 5.97 4.03
CA SER A 47 -17.03 5.68 4.13
C SER A 47 -17.82 6.75 4.87
N LEU A 48 -17.21 7.50 5.81
CA LEU A 48 -17.92 8.58 6.50
C LEU A 48 -17.81 9.93 5.77
N CYS A 49 -16.60 10.30 5.31
CA CYS A 49 -16.37 11.63 4.77
C CYS A 49 -16.59 11.75 3.26
N PHE A 50 -16.43 10.65 2.50
CA PHE A 50 -16.51 10.69 1.03
C PHE A 50 -17.30 9.51 0.44
N PRO A 51 -18.59 9.35 0.79
CA PRO A 51 -19.42 8.24 0.30
C PRO A 51 -19.50 8.20 -1.24
N GLY A 52 -19.41 9.35 -1.93
CA GLY A 52 -19.39 9.39 -3.40
C GLY A 52 -18.20 8.65 -4.04
N VAL A 53 -17.04 8.58 -3.37
CA VAL A 53 -15.89 7.77 -3.84
C VAL A 53 -16.16 6.28 -3.64
N GLU A 54 -16.95 5.91 -2.64
CA GLU A 54 -17.36 4.53 -2.40
C GLU A 54 -18.44 4.10 -3.40
N GLU A 55 -19.45 4.92 -3.64
CA GLU A 55 -20.63 4.57 -4.44
C GLU A 55 -20.33 4.59 -5.95
N GLU A 56 -19.62 5.61 -6.43
CA GLU A 56 -19.41 5.82 -7.85
C GLU A 56 -18.15 5.10 -8.37
N GLY A 57 -18.36 4.15 -9.29
CA GLY A 57 -17.26 3.32 -9.83
C GLY A 57 -16.15 4.11 -10.53
N SER A 58 -16.49 5.19 -11.23
CA SER A 58 -15.55 6.12 -11.89
C SER A 58 -14.66 6.84 -10.88
N GLU A 59 -15.28 7.43 -9.86
CA GLU A 59 -14.59 8.16 -8.78
C GLU A 59 -13.67 7.23 -7.99
N ARG A 60 -14.15 6.02 -7.68
CA ARG A 60 -13.39 4.97 -7.01
C ARG A 60 -12.16 4.55 -7.80
N ALA A 61 -12.32 4.30 -9.10
CA ALA A 61 -11.22 3.93 -9.99
C ALA A 61 -10.18 5.06 -10.10
N LEU A 62 -10.65 6.31 -10.17
CA LEU A 62 -9.79 7.49 -10.22
C LEU A 62 -9.00 7.67 -8.92
N ALA A 63 -9.63 7.48 -7.74
CA ALA A 63 -8.93 7.49 -6.45
C ALA A 63 -7.80 6.45 -6.42
N ILE A 64 -8.11 5.21 -6.83
CA ILE A 64 -7.12 4.11 -6.86
C ILE A 64 -5.94 4.48 -7.78
N ASP A 65 -6.19 5.01 -8.98
CA ASP A 65 -5.14 5.39 -9.92
C ASP A 65 -4.24 6.50 -9.35
N LEU A 66 -4.84 7.55 -8.79
CA LEU A 66 -4.10 8.68 -8.20
C LEU A 66 -3.23 8.24 -7.02
N LEU A 67 -3.76 7.42 -6.10
CA LEU A 67 -3.01 6.89 -4.97
C LEU A 67 -1.88 5.95 -5.40
N LEU A 68 -2.11 5.08 -6.40
CA LEU A 68 -1.08 4.21 -6.96
C LEU A 68 0.03 5.01 -7.66
N ARG A 69 -0.34 6.07 -8.38
CA ARG A 69 0.60 6.96 -9.06
C ARG A 69 1.46 7.72 -8.05
N PHE A 70 0.87 8.22 -6.96
CA PHE A 70 1.59 8.82 -5.85
C PHE A 70 2.61 7.83 -5.25
N LEU A 71 2.17 6.63 -4.86
CA LEU A 71 3.05 5.62 -4.27
C LEU A 71 4.20 5.21 -5.20
N ARG A 72 3.91 5.05 -6.51
CA ARG A 72 4.96 4.78 -7.50
C ARG A 72 6.03 5.88 -7.47
N ASN A 73 5.62 7.14 -7.54
CA ASN A 73 6.55 8.26 -7.60
C ASN A 73 7.39 8.35 -6.32
N VAL A 74 6.77 8.22 -5.15
CA VAL A 74 7.46 8.20 -3.85
C VAL A 74 8.45 7.04 -3.77
N PHE A 75 8.04 5.83 -4.12
CA PHE A 75 8.93 4.66 -4.03
C PHE A 75 10.13 4.78 -4.96
N VAL A 76 9.91 5.18 -6.21
CA VAL A 76 10.99 5.32 -7.18
C VAL A 76 11.95 6.43 -6.75
N ARG A 77 11.44 7.61 -6.42
CA ARG A 77 12.26 8.76 -5.99
C ARG A 77 13.05 8.45 -4.72
N ASP A 78 12.37 8.08 -3.65
CA ASP A 78 13.01 7.93 -2.34
C ASP A 78 14.01 6.75 -2.34
N SER A 79 13.71 5.67 -3.09
CA SER A 79 14.67 4.56 -3.22
C SER A 79 15.95 4.94 -3.97
N ASN A 80 15.87 5.90 -4.91
CA ASN A 80 17.03 6.41 -5.63
C ASN A 80 17.83 7.39 -4.74
N GLU A 81 17.16 8.27 -4.01
CA GLU A 81 17.80 9.27 -3.15
C GLU A 81 18.48 8.65 -1.92
N GLU A 82 17.83 7.68 -1.28
CA GLU A 82 18.30 7.12 -0.02
C GLU A 82 19.02 5.78 -0.17
N GLY A 83 18.92 5.16 -1.35
CA GLY A 83 19.59 3.92 -1.71
C GLY A 83 19.32 2.77 -0.74
N GLY A 84 20.37 2.30 -0.06
CA GLY A 84 20.28 1.17 0.89
C GLY A 84 19.45 1.47 2.14
N LYS A 85 19.40 2.72 2.58
CA LYS A 85 18.72 3.11 3.84
C LYS A 85 17.20 3.01 3.73
N TRP A 86 16.67 3.27 2.53
CA TRP A 86 15.24 3.22 2.22
C TRP A 86 14.56 1.92 2.65
N PHE A 87 15.24 0.78 2.50
CA PHE A 87 14.72 -0.55 2.82
C PHE A 87 14.38 -0.74 4.30
N ASN A 88 14.99 0.05 5.19
CA ASN A 88 14.84 -0.04 6.64
C ASN A 88 13.98 1.08 7.24
N GLN A 89 13.50 2.02 6.43
CA GLN A 89 12.70 3.14 6.90
C GLN A 89 11.30 2.73 7.40
N ARG A 90 10.74 3.58 8.27
CA ARG A 90 9.34 3.49 8.72
C ARG A 90 8.40 3.77 7.54
N ARG A 91 7.29 3.02 7.47
CA ARG A 91 6.39 2.95 6.30
C ARG A 91 4.99 3.50 6.55
N SER A 92 4.82 4.31 7.60
CA SER A 92 3.50 4.57 8.20
C SER A 92 2.47 5.00 7.17
N ASN A 93 2.71 6.11 6.48
CA ASN A 93 1.74 6.69 5.55
C ASN A 93 1.49 5.80 4.32
N GLU A 94 2.53 5.14 3.82
CA GLU A 94 2.42 4.30 2.63
C GLU A 94 1.59 3.04 2.93
N VAL A 95 1.67 2.52 4.16
CA VAL A 95 0.82 1.43 4.63
C VAL A 95 -0.63 1.88 4.69
N VAL A 96 -0.92 3.08 5.19
CA VAL A 96 -2.30 3.58 5.23
C VAL A 96 -2.83 3.81 3.82
N ILE A 97 -2.06 4.42 2.91
CA ILE A 97 -2.47 4.60 1.51
C ILE A 97 -2.70 3.25 0.81
N CYS A 98 -1.84 2.25 1.03
CA CYS A 98 -2.08 0.90 0.49
C CYS A 98 -3.36 0.27 1.07
N SER A 99 -3.67 0.57 2.32
CA SER A 99 -4.88 0.09 2.99
C SER A 99 -6.13 0.76 2.42
N MET A 100 -6.09 2.08 2.15
CA MET A 100 -7.15 2.82 1.44
C MET A 100 -7.40 2.25 0.04
N ILE A 101 -6.34 2.01 -0.75
CA ILE A 101 -6.46 1.38 -2.08
C ILE A 101 -7.17 0.03 -1.97
N HIS A 102 -6.77 -0.81 -1.01
CA HIS A 102 -7.39 -2.11 -0.85
C HIS A 102 -8.85 -2.04 -0.42
N LEU A 103 -9.19 -1.09 0.45
CA LEU A 103 -10.57 -0.86 0.87
C LEU A 103 -11.44 -0.45 -0.32
N LEU A 104 -10.99 0.50 -1.13
CA LEU A 104 -11.68 0.90 -2.37
C LEU A 104 -11.90 -0.28 -3.33
N GLU A 105 -10.91 -1.15 -3.52
CA GLU A 105 -11.08 -2.37 -4.32
C GLU A 105 -12.18 -3.30 -3.77
N LEU A 106 -12.22 -3.46 -2.44
CA LEU A 106 -13.21 -4.31 -1.78
C LEU A 106 -14.62 -3.72 -1.90
N LEU A 107 -14.78 -2.42 -1.69
CA LEU A 107 -16.06 -1.70 -1.84
C LEU A 107 -16.59 -1.80 -3.27
N GLY A 108 -15.71 -1.80 -4.27
CA GLY A 108 -16.10 -2.05 -5.66
C GLY A 108 -16.45 -3.50 -6.02
N THR A 109 -16.17 -4.46 -5.13
CA THR A 109 -16.32 -5.90 -5.40
C THR A 109 -17.41 -6.55 -4.53
N TYR A 110 -17.60 -6.07 -3.30
CA TYR A 110 -18.48 -6.67 -2.29
C TYR A 110 -19.45 -5.64 -1.74
N SER A 111 -20.72 -6.01 -1.65
CA SER A 111 -21.75 -5.23 -0.95
C SER A 111 -21.86 -5.54 0.55
N ASP A 112 -21.44 -6.75 0.98
CA ASP A 112 -21.47 -7.15 2.39
C ASP A 112 -20.31 -6.52 3.16
N MET A 113 -20.62 -5.52 3.99
CA MET A 113 -19.65 -4.80 4.81
C MET A 113 -18.93 -5.68 5.82
N ASN A 114 -19.51 -6.80 6.28
CA ASN A 114 -18.80 -7.74 7.14
C ASN A 114 -17.67 -8.45 6.38
N VAL A 115 -17.88 -8.74 5.09
CA VAL A 115 -16.84 -9.29 4.21
C VAL A 115 -15.76 -8.26 3.94
N VAL A 116 -16.14 -7.02 3.63
CA VAL A 116 -15.23 -5.88 3.41
C VAL A 116 -14.35 -5.67 4.64
N ASN A 117 -14.95 -5.45 5.81
CA ASN A 117 -14.25 -5.22 7.08
C ASN A 117 -13.22 -6.31 7.39
N ARG A 118 -13.65 -7.57 7.36
CA ARG A 118 -12.77 -8.71 7.67
C ARG A 118 -11.59 -8.80 6.70
N ARG A 119 -11.80 -8.57 5.41
CA ARG A 119 -10.73 -8.65 4.39
C ARG A 119 -9.79 -7.45 4.48
N ALA A 120 -10.33 -6.25 4.67
CA ALA A 120 -9.59 -5.02 4.81
C ALA A 120 -8.67 -5.10 6.05
N THR A 121 -9.22 -5.49 7.21
CA THR A 121 -8.45 -5.73 8.45
C THR A 121 -7.33 -6.75 8.25
N ARG A 122 -7.61 -7.88 7.58
CA ARG A 122 -6.60 -8.89 7.29
C ARG A 122 -5.45 -8.34 6.45
N MET A 123 -5.74 -7.54 5.43
CA MET A 123 -4.70 -6.93 4.58
C MET A 123 -3.95 -5.82 5.30
N GLY A 124 -4.66 -4.94 6.02
CA GLY A 124 -4.06 -3.86 6.82
C GLY A 124 -3.05 -4.43 7.81
N ASN A 125 -3.45 -5.45 8.58
CA ASN A 125 -2.56 -6.14 9.53
C ASN A 125 -1.32 -6.72 8.86
N LYS A 126 -1.46 -7.29 7.65
CA LYS A 126 -0.34 -7.81 6.88
C LYS A 126 0.63 -6.72 6.43
N LEU A 127 0.12 -5.54 6.04
CA LEU A 127 0.96 -4.42 5.61
C LEU A 127 1.68 -3.76 6.79
N VAL A 128 0.95 -3.55 7.89
CA VAL A 128 1.49 -3.01 9.16
C VAL A 128 2.62 -3.89 9.69
N GLN A 129 2.42 -5.21 9.72
CA GLN A 129 3.42 -6.16 10.24
C GLN A 129 4.48 -6.57 9.21
N GLY A 130 4.28 -6.29 7.93
CA GLY A 130 5.21 -6.62 6.84
C GLY A 130 6.47 -5.75 6.86
N ASN A 131 7.25 -5.74 5.78
CA ASN A 131 8.34 -4.78 5.56
C ASN A 131 8.20 -4.03 4.21
N ARG A 132 9.20 -3.25 3.79
CA ARG A 132 9.18 -2.51 2.50
C ARG A 132 8.90 -3.44 1.31
N ARG A 133 9.41 -4.67 1.32
CA ARG A 133 9.15 -5.66 0.27
C ARG A 133 7.65 -5.93 0.11
N ASP A 134 6.90 -6.01 1.20
CA ASP A 134 5.46 -6.30 1.15
C ASP A 134 4.65 -5.13 0.58
N VAL A 135 5.01 -3.90 0.96
CA VAL A 135 4.37 -2.68 0.45
C VAL A 135 4.68 -2.48 -1.04
N VAL A 136 5.94 -2.61 -1.46
CA VAL A 136 6.30 -2.51 -2.90
C VAL A 136 5.63 -3.62 -3.70
N LYS A 137 5.59 -4.84 -3.17
CA LYS A 137 4.86 -5.95 -3.80
C LYS A 137 3.39 -5.63 -4.01
N PHE A 138 2.75 -4.98 -3.02
CA PHE A 138 1.35 -4.59 -3.11
C PHE A 138 1.11 -3.64 -4.29
N VAL A 139 1.94 -2.60 -4.44
CA VAL A 139 1.81 -1.60 -5.51
C VAL A 139 2.22 -2.18 -6.87
N ALA A 140 3.35 -2.91 -6.94
CA ALA A 140 3.86 -3.51 -8.18
C ALA A 140 2.91 -4.54 -8.82
N LYS A 141 2.00 -5.11 -8.03
CA LYS A 141 0.95 -6.02 -8.52
C LYS A 141 -0.23 -5.30 -9.18
N ARG A 142 -0.46 -4.04 -8.83
CA ARG A 142 -1.61 -3.24 -9.28
C ARG A 142 -1.24 -2.29 -10.40
N LEU A 143 0.00 -1.80 -10.39
CA LEU A 143 0.50 -0.88 -11.39
C LEU A 143 1.56 -1.57 -12.26
N PRO A 144 1.33 -1.74 -13.57
CA PRO A 144 2.27 -2.40 -14.48
C PRO A 144 3.46 -1.47 -14.81
N CYS A 145 4.31 -1.20 -13.82
CA CYS A 145 5.50 -0.36 -13.93
C CYS A 145 6.77 -1.21 -13.77
N THR A 146 7.67 -1.14 -14.74
CA THR A 146 8.96 -1.85 -14.71
C THR A 146 9.84 -1.39 -13.55
N CYS A 147 9.86 -0.09 -13.24
CA CYS A 147 10.61 0.46 -12.09
C CYS A 147 10.16 -0.18 -10.77
N LEU A 148 8.85 -0.34 -10.56
CA LEU A 148 8.32 -1.01 -9.36
C LEU A 148 8.63 -2.51 -9.33
N LYS A 149 8.63 -3.18 -10.49
CA LYS A 149 9.02 -4.60 -10.58
C LYS A 149 10.49 -4.79 -10.19
N GLU A 150 11.38 -3.95 -10.69
CA GLU A 150 12.80 -4.00 -10.32
C GLU A 150 13.03 -3.61 -8.87
N LEU A 151 12.34 -2.59 -8.36
CA LEU A 151 12.41 -2.22 -6.95
C LEU A 151 11.92 -3.36 -6.03
N HIS A 152 10.83 -4.03 -6.40
CA HIS A 152 10.37 -5.22 -5.69
C HIS A 152 11.42 -6.34 -5.75
N ARG A 153 12.04 -6.58 -6.90
CA ARG A 153 13.12 -7.57 -7.05
C ARG A 153 14.30 -7.25 -6.13
N ALA A 154 14.73 -5.99 -6.08
CA ALA A 154 15.77 -5.52 -5.16
C ALA A 154 15.37 -5.70 -3.69
N ALA A 155 14.14 -5.32 -3.34
CA ALA A 155 13.60 -5.50 -1.99
C ALA A 155 13.57 -6.97 -1.56
N ARG A 156 13.24 -7.92 -2.45
CA ARG A 156 13.30 -9.36 -2.14
C ARG A 156 14.72 -9.87 -1.85
N LYS A 157 15.74 -9.30 -2.51
CA LYS A 157 17.15 -9.68 -2.29
C LYS A 157 17.64 -9.16 -0.94
N LYS A 158 17.29 -7.91 -0.60
CA LYS A 158 17.75 -7.24 0.62
C LYS A 158 16.96 -7.61 1.86
N LEU A 159 15.64 -7.76 1.75
CA LEU A 159 14.75 -7.96 2.88
C LEU A 159 14.21 -9.40 2.93
N ALA A 160 14.38 -10.02 4.11
CA ALA A 160 13.73 -11.28 4.42
C ALA A 160 12.20 -11.13 4.33
N LYS A 161 11.51 -12.23 4.09
CA LYS A 161 10.05 -12.24 4.19
C LYS A 161 9.69 -12.16 5.67
N VAL A 162 8.86 -11.18 6.03
CA VAL A 162 8.36 -11.02 7.40
C VAL A 162 6.86 -11.30 7.38
N GLY A 163 6.37 -11.99 8.40
CA GLY A 163 4.96 -12.06 8.73
C GLY A 163 4.84 -12.33 10.22
N ALA A 164 3.82 -11.81 10.88
CA ALA A 164 3.52 -12.21 12.25
C ALA A 164 2.18 -12.96 12.29
N CYS A 165 2.08 -13.91 13.21
CA CYS A 165 0.79 -14.51 13.53
C CYS A 165 0.01 -13.53 14.41
N PHE A 166 -1.22 -13.18 14.03
CA PHE A 166 -2.02 -12.23 14.81
C PHE A 166 -2.48 -12.80 16.16
N GLY A 167 -2.64 -14.13 16.26
CA GLY A 167 -3.07 -14.77 17.51
C GLY A 167 -1.96 -14.85 18.56
N CYS A 168 -0.72 -15.16 18.17
CA CYS A 168 0.38 -15.37 19.12
C CYS A 168 1.51 -14.32 19.03
N GLY A 169 1.39 -13.32 18.15
CA GLY A 169 2.37 -12.24 17.96
C GLY A 169 3.74 -12.67 17.40
N LYS A 170 3.99 -13.99 17.26
CA LYS A 170 5.28 -14.52 16.82
C LYS A 170 5.57 -14.10 15.38
N LYS A 171 6.74 -13.47 15.19
CA LYS A 171 7.28 -13.16 13.86
C LYS A 171 7.78 -14.46 13.23
N ASN A 172 7.17 -14.85 12.12
CA ASN A 172 7.68 -15.89 11.24
C ASN A 172 8.81 -15.28 10.39
N SER A 173 10.01 -15.18 10.95
CA SER A 173 11.22 -15.08 10.13
C SER A 173 11.39 -16.44 9.44
N GLN A 174 10.85 -16.60 8.24
CA GLN A 174 11.17 -17.78 7.45
C GLN A 174 12.68 -17.77 7.20
N ILE A 175 13.35 -18.79 7.76
CA ILE A 175 14.72 -19.19 7.49
C ILE A 175 14.98 -19.03 5.99
N ARG A 176 16.02 -18.27 5.62
CA ARG A 176 16.57 -18.31 4.26
C ARG A 176 16.91 -19.77 4.01
N VAL A 177 16.18 -20.46 3.13
CA VAL A 177 16.73 -21.65 2.48
C VAL A 177 17.88 -21.12 1.61
N VAL A 178 19.06 -21.03 2.21
CA VAL A 178 20.30 -20.89 1.45
C VAL A 178 20.39 -22.21 0.70
N ARG A 179 20.18 -22.17 -0.62
CA ARG A 179 20.62 -23.25 -1.48
C ARG A 179 22.14 -23.27 -1.31
N LEU A 180 22.64 -24.20 -0.49
CA LEU A 180 24.06 -24.55 -0.51
C LEU A 180 24.33 -25.03 -1.94
N HIS A 181 24.93 -24.17 -2.75
CA HIS A 181 25.56 -24.63 -3.98
C HIS A 181 26.73 -25.50 -3.55
N GLY A 182 26.68 -26.77 -3.96
CA GLY A 182 27.55 -27.83 -3.49
C GLY A 182 29.03 -27.48 -3.59
N LEU A 183 29.74 -27.79 -2.50
CA LEU A 183 31.09 -28.31 -2.58
C LEU A 183 31.03 -29.57 -3.44
N HIS A 184 31.59 -29.50 -4.64
CA HIS A 184 32.10 -30.69 -5.30
C HIS A 184 33.61 -30.65 -5.06
N ASP A 185 34.04 -31.54 -4.18
CA ASP A 185 35.42 -31.92 -4.01
C ASP A 185 35.92 -32.55 -5.32
N GLY A 186 37.10 -32.12 -5.74
CA GLY A 186 37.93 -32.71 -6.80
C GLY A 186 39.37 -32.60 -6.37
#